data_AF-A0A2W6Z835-F1
#
_entry.id   AF-A0A2W6Z835-F1
#
_cell.length_a   1.000
_cell.length_b   1.000
_cell.length_c   1.000
_cell.angle_alpha   90.00
_cell.angle_beta   90.00
_cell.angle_gamma   90.00
#
_symmetry.space_group_name_H-M   'P 1'
#
loop_
_entity.id
_entity.type
_entity.pdbx_description
1 polymer ?
#
loop_
_entity_poly.entity_id
_entity_poly.type
_entity_poly.pdbx_seq_one_letter_code
_entity_poly.pdbx_strand_id
1 'polypeptide(L)'
;MDVDPAISALFAPYCGGVERESWLELALDLLEARQVSGRRQLRPAGVHPFELRWQPVAAPQEPVACVLTFPASQGLVYNFTLPSHQLVLWLMDLLEAQATRGEDDLPETFWRWLLLGESPGSPAT
;
A
#
# COMPACT_ATOMS: atom_id res chain seq x y z
N MET A 1 -9.79 -14.03 -6.97
CA MET A 1 -9.26 -15.41 -6.89
C MET A 1 -9.38 -15.76 -5.43
N ASP A 2 -9.64 -17.01 -5.01
CA ASP A 2 -9.65 -17.26 -3.57
C ASP A 2 -8.20 -17.21 -3.07
N VAL A 3 -7.87 -16.24 -2.21
CA VAL A 3 -6.56 -16.11 -1.57
C VAL A 3 -6.26 -17.41 -0.80
N ASP A 4 -5.02 -17.91 -0.89
CA ASP A 4 -4.61 -19.07 -0.11
C ASP A 4 -4.78 -18.75 1.40
N PRO A 5 -5.63 -19.49 2.13
CA PRO A 5 -5.88 -19.25 3.55
C PRO A 5 -4.60 -19.34 4.41
N ALA A 6 -3.57 -20.08 3.95
CA ALA A 6 -2.28 -20.10 4.61
C ALA A 6 -1.55 -18.76 4.52
N ILE A 7 -1.63 -18.06 3.38
CA ILE A 7 -1.04 -16.73 3.20
C ILE A 7 -1.80 -15.70 4.04
N SER A 8 -3.13 -15.74 4.05
CA SER A 8 -3.94 -14.87 4.91
C SER A 8 -3.57 -15.04 6.39
N ALA A 9 -3.46 -16.29 6.86
CA ALA A 9 -3.06 -16.58 8.24
C ALA A 9 -1.65 -16.08 8.60
N LEU A 10 -0.71 -16.01 7.64
CA LEU A 10 0.62 -15.47 7.88
C LEU A 10 0.61 -13.94 8.07
N PHE A 11 -0.22 -13.23 7.31
CA PHE A 11 -0.31 -11.77 7.37
C PHE A 11 -1.23 -11.24 8.48
N ALA A 12 -2.28 -12.00 8.85
CA ALA A 12 -3.28 -11.59 9.82
C ALA A 12 -2.73 -11.00 11.15
N PRO A 13 -1.65 -11.52 11.77
CA PRO A 13 -1.09 -10.95 13.00
C PRO A 13 -0.56 -9.52 12.88
N TYR A 14 -0.26 -9.06 11.65
CA TYR A 14 0.29 -7.74 11.38
C TYR A 14 -0.74 -6.77 10.81
N CYS A 15 -1.88 -7.28 10.34
CA CYS A 15 -2.83 -6.56 9.49
C CYS A 15 -4.15 -6.23 10.20
N GLY A 16 -4.19 -6.25 11.54
CA GLY A 16 -5.37 -5.88 12.32
C GLY A 16 -6.34 -7.02 12.64
N GLY A 17 -5.95 -8.28 12.40
CA GLY A 17 -6.71 -9.45 12.81
C GLY A 17 -8.10 -9.57 12.15
N VAL A 18 -9.02 -10.25 12.83
CA VAL A 18 -10.33 -10.65 12.30
C VAL A 18 -11.20 -9.47 11.86
N GLU A 19 -11.09 -8.31 12.51
CA GLU A 19 -11.91 -7.14 12.18
C GLU A 19 -11.64 -6.58 10.78
N ARG A 20 -10.44 -6.84 10.23
CA ARG A 20 -10.03 -6.36 8.90
C ARG A 20 -9.78 -7.49 7.91
N GLU A 21 -10.24 -8.71 8.21
CA GLU A 21 -9.97 -9.91 7.41
C GLU A 21 -10.40 -9.77 5.94
N SER A 22 -11.58 -9.20 5.69
CA SER A 22 -12.06 -8.97 4.32
C SER A 22 -11.17 -8.00 3.53
N TRP A 23 -10.64 -6.96 4.17
CA TRP A 23 -9.69 -6.05 3.55
C TRP A 23 -8.33 -6.70 3.33
N LEU A 24 -7.91 -7.58 4.24
CA LEU A 24 -6.68 -8.34 4.12
C LEU A 24 -6.73 -9.25 2.89
N GLU A 25 -7.81 -10.01 2.71
CA GLU A 25 -7.98 -10.87 1.53
C GLU A 25 -7.88 -10.06 0.23
N LEU A 26 -8.61 -8.95 0.12
CA LEU A 26 -8.54 -8.07 -1.05
C LEU A 26 -7.14 -7.48 -1.27
N ALA A 27 -6.44 -7.12 -0.20
CA ALA A 27 -5.08 -6.60 -0.27
C ALA A 27 -4.06 -7.66 -0.68
N LEU A 28 -4.28 -8.93 -0.33
CA LEU A 28 -3.44 -10.06 -0.74
C LEU A 28 -3.64 -10.40 -2.23
N ASP A 29 -4.87 -10.34 -2.72
CA ASP A 29 -5.16 -10.41 -4.16
C ASP A 29 -4.41 -9.30 -4.92
N LEU A 30 -4.42 -8.08 -4.37
CA LEU A 30 -3.68 -6.96 -4.95
C LEU A 30 -2.15 -7.16 -4.86
N LEU A 31 -1.67 -7.70 -3.74
CA LEU A 31 -0.25 -8.05 -3.53
C LEU A 31 0.24 -9.01 -4.61
N GLU A 32 -0.55 -10.01 -5.00
CA GLU A 32 -0.24 -10.95 -6.09
C GLU A 32 -0.26 -10.28 -7.47
N ALA A 33 -1.14 -9.29 -7.67
CA ALA A 33 -1.17 -8.48 -8.89
C ALA A 33 0.11 -7.65 -9.11
N ARG A 34 0.92 -7.43 -8.04
CA ARG A 34 2.24 -6.77 -8.05
C ARG A 34 2.26 -5.30 -8.44
N GLN A 35 1.08 -4.68 -8.55
CA GLN A 35 0.96 -3.28 -8.89
C GLN A 35 -0.37 -2.69 -8.42
N VAL A 36 -0.35 -1.39 -8.12
CA VAL A 36 -1.54 -0.57 -7.97
C VAL A 36 -1.29 0.81 -8.57
N SER A 37 -2.34 1.38 -9.13
CA SER A 37 -2.33 2.76 -9.63
C SER A 37 -3.34 3.59 -8.84
N GLY A 38 -3.03 4.87 -8.68
CA GLY A 38 -3.89 5.77 -7.93
C GLY A 38 -3.59 7.23 -8.24
N ARG A 39 -4.21 8.12 -7.48
CA ARG A 39 -4.17 9.57 -7.70
C ARG A 39 -3.91 10.29 -6.40
N ARG A 40 -2.68 10.78 -6.25
CA ARG A 40 -2.30 11.57 -5.08
C ARG A 40 -2.95 12.94 -5.12
N GLN A 41 -3.73 13.29 -4.10
CA GLN A 41 -4.29 14.62 -3.95
C GLN A 41 -3.22 15.60 -3.46
N LEU A 42 -3.02 16.71 -4.17
CA LEU A 42 -2.11 17.77 -3.77
C LEU A 42 -2.86 18.88 -3.03
N ARG A 43 -2.28 19.39 -1.94
CA ARG A 43 -2.77 20.58 -1.24
C ARG A 43 -2.06 21.84 -1.79
N PRO A 44 -2.78 22.95 -2.05
CA PRO A 44 -4.22 23.17 -1.87
C PRO A 44 -5.10 22.66 -3.03
N ALA A 45 -4.53 22.35 -4.21
CA ALA A 45 -5.25 21.77 -5.33
C ALA A 45 -4.31 21.03 -6.28
N GLY A 46 -4.83 20.02 -6.97
CA GLY A 46 -4.12 19.24 -7.99
C GLY A 46 -4.14 17.74 -7.71
N VAL A 47 -3.84 16.96 -8.73
CA VAL A 47 -3.77 15.50 -8.65
C VAL A 47 -2.51 15.02 -9.36
N HIS A 48 -1.76 14.14 -8.70
CA HIS A 48 -0.62 13.45 -9.28
C HIS A 48 -0.92 11.96 -9.41
N PRO A 49 -1.21 11.47 -10.64
CA PRO A 49 -1.31 10.04 -10.89
C PRO A 49 0.00 9.35 -10.53
N PHE A 50 -0.09 8.21 -9.87
CA PHE A 50 1.06 7.38 -9.53
C PHE A 50 0.81 5.93 -9.93
N GLU A 51 1.91 5.20 -10.09
CA GLU A 51 1.93 3.75 -10.22
C GLU A 51 2.95 3.19 -9.23
N LEU A 52 2.50 2.31 -8.35
CA LEU A 52 3.32 1.59 -7.39
C LEU A 52 3.42 0.13 -7.83
N ARG A 53 4.64 -0.37 -7.99
CA ARG A 53 4.94 -1.77 -8.31
C ARG A 53 5.88 -2.37 -7.29
N TRP A 54 5.83 -3.67 -7.13
CA TRP A 54 6.71 -4.39 -6.20
C TRP A 54 7.13 -5.77 -6.71
N GLN A 55 8.21 -6.29 -6.13
CA GLN A 55 8.66 -7.65 -6.36
C GLN A 55 7.74 -8.68 -5.66
N PRO A 56 7.74 -9.96 -6.09
CA PRO A 56 7.04 -11.02 -5.38
C PRO A 56 7.43 -11.11 -3.90
N VAL A 57 6.47 -11.47 -3.06
CA VAL A 57 6.61 -11.56 -1.61
C VAL A 57 6.25 -12.97 -1.15
N ALA A 58 7.04 -13.55 -0.24
CA ALA A 58 6.71 -14.84 0.36
C ALA A 58 6.30 -14.74 1.83
N ALA A 59 6.77 -13.73 2.58
CA ALA A 59 6.50 -13.60 4.01
C ALA A 59 6.23 -12.16 4.48
N PRO A 60 5.43 -11.97 5.55
CA PRO A 60 5.03 -10.65 6.04
C PRO A 60 6.20 -9.78 6.54
N GLN A 61 7.24 -10.39 7.11
CA GLN A 61 8.43 -9.65 7.59
C GLN A 61 9.53 -9.54 6.52
N GLU A 62 9.37 -10.20 5.38
CA GLU A 62 10.35 -10.12 4.30
C GLU A 62 10.39 -8.70 3.74
N PRO A 63 11.58 -8.14 3.48
CA PRO A 63 11.70 -6.87 2.79
C PRO A 63 11.26 -7.01 1.33
N VAL A 64 10.31 -6.19 0.88
CA VAL A 64 9.88 -6.12 -0.51
C VAL A 64 10.45 -4.87 -1.18
N ALA A 65 11.06 -5.05 -2.36
CA ALA A 65 11.51 -3.94 -3.18
C ALA A 65 10.34 -3.37 -4.00
N CYS A 66 10.14 -2.07 -3.88
CA CYS A 66 9.06 -1.33 -4.50
C CYS A 66 9.60 -0.20 -5.37
N VAL A 67 8.86 0.10 -6.43
CA VAL A 67 9.11 1.22 -7.34
C VAL A 67 7.83 2.02 -7.46
N LEU A 68 7.88 3.29 -7.07
CA LEU A 68 6.80 4.27 -7.27
C LEU A 68 7.21 5.21 -8.39
N THR A 69 6.34 5.36 -9.39
CA THR A 69 6.53 6.28 -10.50
C THR A 69 5.34 7.22 -10.65
N PHE A 70 5.58 8.37 -11.27
CA PHE A 70 4.56 9.36 -11.58
C PHE A 70 4.49 9.55 -13.10
N PRO A 71 3.50 8.96 -13.80
CA PRO A 71 3.45 9.00 -15.27
C PRO A 71 3.44 10.42 -15.87
N ALA A 72 2.89 11.39 -15.14
CA ALA A 72 2.85 12.80 -15.55
C ALA A 72 4.17 13.55 -15.29
N SER A 73 5.12 12.98 -14.54
CA SER A 73 6.40 13.61 -14.16
C SER A 73 7.57 12.73 -14.58
N GLN A 74 8.07 12.94 -15.79
CA GLN A 74 9.19 12.18 -16.33
C GLN A 74 10.43 12.31 -15.42
N GLY A 75 10.97 11.17 -14.98
CA GLY A 75 12.18 11.09 -14.17
C GLY A 75 11.95 11.04 -12.65
N LEU A 76 10.73 11.28 -12.16
CA LEU A 76 10.44 11.12 -10.74
C LEU A 76 10.11 9.66 -10.42
N VAL A 77 11.12 8.95 -9.90
CA VAL A 77 11.04 7.54 -9.51
C VAL A 77 11.55 7.39 -8.08
N TYR A 78 10.75 6.77 -7.22
CA TYR A 78 11.18 6.37 -5.88
C TYR A 78 11.39 4.86 -5.84
N ASN A 79 12.58 4.44 -5.43
CA ASN A 79 12.90 3.04 -5.17
C ASN A 79 13.07 2.89 -3.66
N PHE A 80 12.37 1.95 -3.05
CA PHE A 80 12.43 1.74 -1.61
C PHE A 80 12.17 0.28 -1.25
N THR A 81 12.57 -0.10 -0.04
CA THR A 81 12.35 -1.43 0.51
C THR A 81 11.72 -1.30 1.88
N LEU A 82 10.71 -2.12 2.16
CA LEU A 82 10.01 -2.14 3.43
C LEU A 82 9.51 -3.56 3.75
N PRO A 83 9.16 -3.87 5.01
CA PRO A 83 8.50 -5.12 5.33
C PRO A 83 7.18 -5.27 4.56
N SER A 84 6.92 -6.46 4.00
CA SER A 84 5.74 -6.68 3.16
C SER A 84 4.41 -6.47 3.88
N HIS A 85 4.30 -6.80 5.17
CA HIS A 85 3.08 -6.54 5.93
C HIS A 85 2.73 -5.04 5.98
N GLN A 86 3.74 -4.17 5.98
CA GLN A 86 3.52 -2.73 5.98
C GLN A 86 3.00 -2.24 4.63
N LEU A 87 3.46 -2.84 3.52
CA LEU A 87 2.86 -2.61 2.20
C LEU A 87 1.38 -3.05 2.20
N VAL A 88 1.10 -4.26 2.69
CA VAL A 88 -0.27 -4.80 2.76
C VAL A 88 -1.19 -3.90 3.58
N LEU A 89 -0.75 -3.40 4.75
CA LEU A 89 -1.52 -2.45 5.55
C LEU A 89 -1.94 -1.21 4.75
N TRP A 90 -1.04 -0.63 3.97
CA TRP A 90 -1.37 0.53 3.15
C TRP A 90 -2.28 0.19 1.96
N LEU A 91 -2.15 -1.01 1.40
CA LEU A 91 -3.08 -1.50 0.37
C LEU A 91 -4.49 -1.71 0.96
N MET A 92 -4.60 -2.21 2.18
CA MET A 92 -5.88 -2.33 2.90
C MET A 92 -6.52 -0.96 3.11
N ASP A 93 -5.76 0.02 3.60
CA ASP A 93 -6.26 1.38 3.83
C ASP A 93 -6.69 2.05 2.51
N LEU A 94 -5.95 1.82 1.42
CA LEU A 94 -6.29 2.28 0.07
C LEU A 94 -7.62 1.66 -0.42
N LEU A 95 -7.77 0.33 -0.32
CA LEU A 95 -8.99 -0.37 -0.74
C LEU A 95 -10.21 0.06 0.06
N GLU A 96 -10.04 0.24 1.37
CA GLU A 96 -11.08 0.74 2.27
C GLU A 96 -11.49 2.17 1.91
N ALA A 97 -10.53 3.06 1.64
CA ALA A 97 -10.81 4.44 1.21
C ALA A 97 -11.52 4.49 -0.15
N GLN A 98 -11.12 3.65 -1.11
CA GLN A 98 -11.79 3.54 -2.40
C GLN A 98 -13.25 3.12 -2.25
N ALA A 99 -13.51 2.09 -1.43
CA ALA A 99 -14.86 1.56 -1.22
C ALA A 99 -15.78 2.51 -0.43
N THR A 100 -15.23 3.25 0.53
CA THR A 100 -16.04 4.06 1.47
C THR A 100 -16.14 5.53 1.07
N ARG A 101 -15.09 6.08 0.46
CA ARG A 101 -14.95 7.51 0.12
C ARG A 101 -14.81 7.77 -1.38
N GLY A 102 -14.53 6.74 -2.18
CA GLY A 102 -14.20 6.91 -3.61
C GLY A 102 -12.82 7.53 -3.85
N GLU A 103 -11.94 7.47 -2.85
CA GLU A 103 -10.57 8.01 -2.91
C GLU A 103 -9.60 6.93 -3.36
N ASP A 104 -8.85 7.19 -4.43
CA ASP A 104 -7.84 6.30 -5.01
C ASP A 104 -6.40 6.75 -4.65
N ASP A 105 -6.20 7.29 -3.46
CA ASP A 105 -4.89 7.74 -2.94
C ASP A 105 -4.33 6.79 -1.89
N LEU A 106 -3.00 6.65 -1.86
CA LEU A 106 -2.33 5.96 -0.76
C LEU A 106 -2.51 6.74 0.55
N PRO A 107 -2.56 6.07 1.71
CA PRO A 107 -2.79 6.74 2.99
C PRO A 107 -1.69 7.76 3.31
N GLU A 108 -2.03 8.83 4.04
CA GLU A 108 -1.06 9.87 4.40
C GLU A 108 0.17 9.32 5.15
N THR A 109 -0.01 8.22 5.91
CA THR A 109 1.10 7.53 6.60
C THR A 109 2.14 6.97 5.63
N PHE A 110 1.73 6.48 4.44
CA PHE A 110 2.65 6.09 3.37
C PHE A 110 3.46 7.30 2.88
N TRP A 111 2.77 8.42 2.60
CA TRP A 111 3.40 9.60 2.04
C TRP A 111 4.37 10.28 3.00
N ARG A 112 4.03 10.37 4.30
CA ARG A 112 4.91 10.90 5.33
C ARG A 112 6.13 10.00 5.55
N TRP A 113 5.93 8.68 5.58
CA TRP A 113 7.05 7.73 5.63
C TRP A 113 8.00 7.93 4.43
N LEU A 114 7.46 7.97 3.21
CA LEU A 114 8.28 8.04 1.99
C LEU A 114 9.00 9.39 1.84
N LEU A 115 8.29 10.50 2.08
CA LEU A 115 8.82 11.84 1.79
C LEU A 115 9.50 12.51 2.97
N LEU A 116 9.08 12.21 4.19
CA LEU A 116 9.58 12.85 5.40
C LEU A 116 10.47 11.91 6.23
N GLY A 117 10.55 10.62 5.88
CA GLY A 117 11.36 9.63 6.60
C GLY A 117 10.80 9.26 7.98
N GLU A 118 9.50 9.46 8.19
CA GLU A 118 8.84 9.11 9.45
C GLU A 118 8.72 7.60 9.63
N SER A 119 8.45 7.15 10.87
CA SER A 119 8.17 5.73 11.12
C SER A 119 6.82 5.31 10.51
N PRO A 120 6.76 4.15 9.84
CA PRO A 120 5.50 3.64 9.30
C PRO A 120 4.56 3.31 10.47
N GLY A 121 3.37 3.91 10.48
CA GLY A 121 2.38 3.78 11.57
C GLY A 121 2.31 4.96 12.55
N SER A 122 3.14 6.00 12.39
CA SER A 122 2.97 7.24 13.15
C SER A 122 1.65 7.91 12.79
N PRO A 123 0.78 8.24 13.77
CA PRO A 123 -0.47 8.94 13.49
C PRO A 123 -0.20 10.31 12.86
N ALA A 124 -1.08 10.74 11.95
CA ALA A 124 -1.13 12.12 11.48
C ALA A 124 -1.30 13.05 12.69
N THR A 125 -0.33 13.92 12.94
CA THR A 125 -0.43 14.99 13.96
C THR A 125 -1.27 16.14 13.41
#